data_AF-A0A4Q3CKW4-F1
#
_entry.id   AF-A0A4Q3CKW4-F1
#
_cell.length_a   1.000
_cell.length_b   1.000
_cell.length_c   1.000
_cell.angle_alpha   90.00
_cell.angle_beta   90.00
_cell.angle_gamma   90.00
#
_symmetry.space_group_name_H-M   'P 1'
#
loop_
_entity.id
_entity.type
_entity.pdbx_description
1 polymer ?
#
loop_
_entity_poly.entity_id
_entity_poly.type
_entity_poly.pdbx_seq_one_letter_code
_entity_poly.pdbx_strand_id
1 'polypeptide(L)'
;HASNQENVAYPSGLCAERVAIFYAGSAYPGAKIVQMAITAAAEEKLVAEPIAPCGACRQSIAEYELKQDLPIAIWFMGETGKVYKSDSLKNLLPMVFGSEYL
;
A
#
# COMPACT_ATOMS: atom_id res chain seq x y z
N HIS A 1 -8.95 -7.80 -4.14
CA HIS A 1 -7.57 -8.25 -4.42
C HIS A 1 -7.04 -7.49 -5.64
N ALA A 2 -5.75 -7.17 -5.67
CA ALA A 2 -5.09 -6.49 -6.79
C ALA A 2 -3.63 -6.95 -6.88
N SER A 3 -3.01 -6.77 -8.05
CA SER A 3 -1.59 -7.04 -8.33
C SER A 3 -0.94 -5.82 -8.98
N ASN A 4 0.40 -5.80 -9.07
CA ASN A 4 1.10 -4.80 -9.86
C ASN A 4 0.69 -4.90 -11.34
N GLN A 5 0.62 -3.76 -11.99
CA GLN A 5 0.33 -3.59 -13.41
C GLN A 5 1.50 -2.86 -14.03
N GLU A 6 2.27 -3.57 -14.85
CA GLU A 6 3.47 -3.05 -15.49
C GLU A 6 3.16 -2.35 -16.81
N ASN A 7 4.09 -1.54 -17.28
CA ASN A 7 4.00 -0.89 -18.58
C ASN A 7 5.38 -0.77 -19.22
N VAL A 8 5.43 -0.79 -20.56
CA VAL A 8 6.67 -0.58 -21.33
C VAL A 8 7.29 0.79 -21.02
N ALA A 9 6.46 1.82 -20.84
CA ALA A 9 6.91 3.09 -20.27
C ALA A 9 6.95 2.94 -18.75
N TYR A 10 8.10 2.51 -18.20
CA TYR A 10 8.26 2.12 -16.79
C TYR A 10 7.65 3.07 -15.74
N PRO A 11 7.69 4.41 -15.87
CA PRO A 11 7.04 5.31 -14.91
C PRO A 11 5.51 5.19 -14.84
N SER A 12 4.89 4.57 -15.84
CA SER A 12 3.43 4.42 -15.97
C SER A 12 2.89 3.19 -15.24
N GLY A 13 3.76 2.35 -14.69
CA GLY A 13 3.36 1.17 -13.90
C GLY A 13 2.74 1.54 -12.54
N LEU A 14 1.86 0.67 -12.06
CA LEU A 14 1.24 0.79 -10.74
C LEU A 14 1.52 -0.45 -9.90
N CYS A 15 1.94 -0.23 -8.66
CA CYS A 15 2.10 -1.31 -7.70
C CYS A 15 0.72 -1.80 -7.21
N ALA A 16 0.68 -3.02 -6.67
CA ALA A 16 -0.56 -3.67 -6.23
C ALA A 16 -1.36 -2.83 -5.22
N GLU A 17 -0.68 -2.13 -4.31
CA GLU A 17 -1.29 -1.32 -3.26
C GLU A 17 -2.03 -0.11 -3.86
N ARG A 18 -1.43 0.55 -4.86
CA ARG A 18 -2.05 1.68 -5.55
C ARG A 18 -3.25 1.23 -6.37
N VAL A 19 -3.14 0.09 -7.06
CA VAL A 19 -4.29 -0.49 -7.79
C VAL A 19 -5.43 -0.82 -6.82
N ALA A 20 -5.13 -1.47 -5.69
CA ALA A 20 -6.14 -1.82 -4.68
C ALA A 20 -6.84 -0.58 -4.10
N ILE A 21 -6.08 0.44 -3.69
CA ILE A 21 -6.63 1.60 -3.00
C ILE A 21 -7.45 2.50 -3.94
N PHE A 22 -7.00 2.68 -5.18
CA PHE A 22 -7.73 3.46 -6.19
C PHE A 22 -8.99 2.73 -6.66
N TYR A 23 -8.93 1.41 -6.80
CA TYR A 23 -10.12 0.60 -7.05
C TYR A 23 -11.11 0.71 -5.90
N ALA A 24 -10.66 0.58 -4.65
CA ALA A 24 -11.54 0.71 -3.49
C ALA A 24 -12.23 2.08 -3.43
N GLY A 25 -11.46 3.16 -3.63
CA GLY A 25 -11.98 4.53 -3.62
C GLY A 25 -12.98 4.82 -4.75
N SER A 26 -12.82 4.20 -5.91
CA SER A 26 -13.73 4.40 -7.06
C SER A 26 -14.95 3.49 -7.03
N ALA A 27 -14.78 2.21 -6.69
CA ALA A 27 -15.86 1.22 -6.70
C ALA A 27 -16.75 1.29 -5.46
N TYR A 28 -16.22 1.76 -4.32
CA TYR A 28 -16.95 1.86 -3.05
C TYR A 28 -16.82 3.28 -2.45
N PRO A 29 -17.42 4.31 -3.07
CA PRO A 29 -17.34 5.67 -2.56
C PRO A 29 -17.83 5.76 -1.10
N GLY A 30 -17.04 6.42 -0.25
CA GLY A 30 -17.36 6.62 1.17
C GLY A 30 -17.07 5.41 2.07
N ALA A 31 -16.76 4.23 1.52
CA ALA A 31 -16.33 3.10 2.32
C ALA A 31 -14.97 3.39 2.97
N LYS A 32 -14.82 3.00 4.24
CA LYS A 32 -13.57 3.15 4.99
C LYS A 32 -12.68 1.94 4.78
N ILE A 33 -11.41 2.19 4.49
CA ILE A 33 -10.40 1.15 4.38
C ILE A 33 -9.82 0.96 5.79
N VAL A 34 -10.05 -0.20 6.39
CA VAL A 34 -9.60 -0.46 7.77
C VAL A 34 -8.27 -1.20 7.83
N GLN A 35 -7.96 -2.00 6.81
CA GLN A 35 -6.73 -2.77 6.74
C GLN A 35 -6.35 -3.12 5.31
N MET A 36 -5.07 -3.35 5.08
CA MET A 36 -4.48 -3.83 3.82
C MET A 36 -3.46 -4.92 4.14
N ALA A 37 -3.45 -5.99 3.33
CA ALA A 37 -2.44 -7.03 3.38
C ALA A 37 -1.66 -7.09 2.07
N ILE A 38 -0.34 -7.12 2.18
CA ILE A 38 0.60 -7.10 1.06
C ILE A 38 1.43 -8.38 1.12
N THR A 39 1.52 -9.08 -0.01
CA THR A 39 2.40 -10.23 -0.18
C THR A 39 3.06 -10.14 -1.55
N ALA A 40 4.23 -10.75 -1.68
CA ALA A 40 5.00 -10.78 -2.90
C ALA A 40 5.69 -12.13 -3.05
N ALA A 41 5.64 -12.68 -4.26
CA ALA A 41 6.31 -13.90 -4.64
C ALA A 41 7.14 -13.65 -5.91
N ALA A 42 8.14 -14.49 -6.16
CA ALA A 42 8.96 -14.43 -7.36
C ALA A 42 9.19 -15.85 -7.90
N GLU A 43 9.20 -16.01 -9.21
CA GLU A 43 9.33 -17.33 -9.84
C GLU A 43 10.69 -17.98 -9.58
N GLU A 44 11.77 -17.19 -9.61
CA GLU A 44 13.14 -17.71 -9.50
C GLU A 44 13.67 -17.77 -8.06
N LYS A 45 12.96 -17.18 -7.09
CA LYS A 45 13.43 -17.08 -5.71
C LYS A 45 12.29 -17.03 -4.71
N LEU A 46 12.40 -17.88 -3.67
CA LEU A 46 11.54 -17.80 -2.50
C LEU A 46 11.71 -16.44 -1.79
N VAL A 47 10.60 -15.72 -1.65
CA VAL A 47 10.54 -14.47 -0.89
C VAL A 47 10.11 -14.78 0.53
N ALA A 48 11.06 -14.95 1.45
CA ALA A 48 10.77 -15.20 2.87
C ALA A 48 10.78 -13.93 3.74
N GLU A 49 11.36 -12.85 3.22
CA GLU A 49 11.45 -11.57 3.93
C GLU A 49 10.25 -10.67 3.60
N PRO A 50 9.68 -9.95 4.59
CA PRO A 50 8.57 -9.02 4.36
C PRO A 50 8.91 -7.91 3.36
N ILE A 51 8.03 -7.68 2.38
CA ILE A 51 8.17 -6.57 1.44
C ILE A 51 7.31 -5.40 1.88
N ALA A 52 7.96 -4.34 2.37
CA ALA A 52 7.29 -3.11 2.74
C ALA A 52 6.82 -2.33 1.49
N PRO A 53 5.71 -1.58 1.56
CA PRO A 53 5.22 -0.78 0.44
C PRO A 53 6.27 0.24 -0.01
N CYS A 54 6.35 0.51 -1.31
CA CYS A 54 7.28 1.49 -1.86
C CYS A 54 6.86 2.93 -1.50
N GLY A 55 7.76 3.91 -1.67
CA GLY A 55 7.50 5.31 -1.28
C GLY A 55 6.24 5.92 -1.90
N ALA A 56 5.97 5.64 -3.19
CA ALA A 56 4.77 6.12 -3.86
C ALA A 56 3.48 5.48 -3.29
N CYS A 57 3.52 4.18 -2.99
CA CYS A 57 2.41 3.50 -2.33
C CYS A 57 2.17 4.05 -0.93
N ARG A 58 3.24 4.30 -0.17
CA ARG A 58 3.13 4.95 1.13
C ARG A 58 2.40 6.28 0.99
N GLN A 59 2.89 7.20 0.15
CA GLN A 59 2.22 8.50 0.00
C GLN A 59 0.74 8.38 -0.40
N SER A 60 0.41 7.47 -1.33
CA SER A 60 -1.00 7.24 -1.73
C SER A 60 -1.85 6.71 -0.57
N ILE A 61 -1.37 5.74 0.20
CA ILE A 61 -2.10 5.20 1.35
C ILE A 61 -2.26 6.27 2.45
N ALA A 62 -1.23 7.10 2.67
CA ALA A 62 -1.24 8.16 3.68
C ALA A 62 -2.38 9.14 3.41
N GLU A 63 -2.55 9.51 2.15
CA GLU A 63 -3.60 10.43 1.73
C GLU A 63 -5.00 9.86 1.98
N TYR A 64 -5.19 8.54 1.81
CA TYR A 64 -6.46 7.89 2.16
C TYR A 64 -6.68 7.85 3.67
N GLU A 65 -5.65 7.54 4.49
CA GLU A 65 -5.74 7.64 5.96
C GLU A 65 -6.21 9.04 6.40
N LEU A 66 -5.60 10.09 5.83
CA LEU A 66 -5.94 11.48 6.12
C LEU A 66 -7.37 11.81 5.68
N LYS A 67 -7.74 11.49 4.43
CA LYS A 67 -9.09 11.76 3.90
C LYS A 67 -10.19 11.08 4.71
N GLN A 68 -9.92 9.89 5.22
CA GLN A 68 -10.92 9.10 5.91
C GLN A 68 -10.93 9.32 7.43
N ASP A 69 -9.94 10.04 7.97
CA ASP A 69 -9.66 10.24 9.40
C ASP A 69 -9.68 8.93 10.20
N LEU A 70 -9.07 7.89 9.61
CA LEU A 70 -8.99 6.56 10.21
C LEU A 70 -7.68 5.88 9.75
N PRO A 71 -6.86 5.35 10.68
CA PRO A 71 -5.69 4.57 10.31
C PRO A 71 -6.03 3.33 9.47
N ILE A 72 -5.14 2.99 8.54
CA ILE A 72 -5.19 1.76 7.77
C ILE A 72 -4.12 0.83 8.35
N ALA A 73 -4.53 -0.27 8.98
CA ALA A 73 -3.59 -1.28 9.44
C ALA A 73 -2.95 -1.99 8.23
N ILE A 74 -1.62 -1.97 8.14
CA ILE A 74 -0.88 -2.56 7.03
C ILE A 74 -0.14 -3.79 7.49
N TRP A 75 -0.52 -4.91 6.90
CA TRP A 75 0.16 -6.18 7.03
C TRP A 75 1.01 -6.41 5.78
N PHE A 76 2.25 -6.84 5.95
CA PHE A 76 3.11 -7.16 4.83
C PHE A 76 4.03 -8.33 5.13
N MET A 77 4.20 -9.19 4.14
CA MET A 77 5.01 -10.39 4.23
C MET A 77 5.62 -10.74 2.86
N GLY A 78 6.54 -11.69 2.84
CA GLY A 78 6.92 -12.37 1.61
C GLY A 78 5.89 -13.42 1.19
N GLU A 79 6.25 -14.31 0.29
CA GLU A 79 5.48 -15.51 -0.06
C GLU A 79 5.35 -16.44 1.16
N THR A 80 6.40 -16.47 1.99
CA THR A 80 6.44 -17.21 3.25
C THR A 80 7.13 -16.39 4.34
N GLY A 81 7.24 -16.93 5.54
CA GLY A 81 8.03 -16.35 6.61
C GLY A 81 7.26 -15.41 7.53
N LYS A 82 7.93 -14.36 8.01
CA LYS A 82 7.39 -13.47 9.04
C LYS A 82 6.32 -12.55 8.45
N VAL A 83 5.32 -12.24 9.26
CA VAL A 83 4.32 -11.22 8.95
C VAL A 83 4.63 -9.98 9.78
N TYR A 84 4.81 -8.86 9.11
CA TYR A 84 4.99 -7.57 9.75
C TYR A 84 3.68 -6.80 9.72
N LYS A 85 3.46 -6.01 10.77
CA LYS A 85 2.25 -5.20 10.93
C LYS A 85 2.65 -3.78 11.31
N SER A 86 1.98 -2.82 10.69
CA SER A 86 1.89 -1.46 11.18
C SER A 86 0.43 -1.08 11.42
N ASP A 87 0.11 -0.47 12.56
CA ASP A 87 -1.26 -0.03 12.87
C ASP A 87 -1.69 1.20 12.04
N SER A 88 -0.73 1.91 11.45
CA SER A 88 -0.96 3.06 10.58
C SER A 88 0.19 3.20 9.61
N LEU A 89 -0.05 3.81 8.45
CA LEU A 89 1.03 4.17 7.54
C LEU A 89 1.93 5.28 8.12
N LYS A 90 1.47 6.10 9.06
CA LYS A 90 2.30 7.12 9.73
C LYS A 90 3.60 6.56 10.34
N ASN A 91 3.63 5.27 10.71
CA ASN A 91 4.83 4.62 11.22
C ASN A 91 5.86 4.27 10.13
N LEU A 92 5.39 4.11 8.88
CA LEU A 92 6.22 3.73 7.72
C LEU A 92 6.64 4.95 6.89
N LEU A 93 6.03 6.10 7.11
CA LEU A 93 6.32 7.37 6.46
C LEU A 93 6.33 8.50 7.51
N PRO A 94 7.43 8.68 8.26
CA PRO A 94 7.52 9.76 9.23
C PRO A 94 7.48 11.12 8.51
N MET A 95 6.87 12.13 9.14
CA MET A 95 6.70 13.47 8.58
C MET A 95 5.94 13.46 7.24
N VAL A 96 4.77 12.80 7.24
CA VAL A 96 3.88 12.70 6.07
C VAL A 96 3.64 14.08 5.47
N PHE A 97 3.81 14.19 4.15
CA PHE A 97 3.43 15.38 3.39
C PHE A 97 1.90 15.39 3.22
N GLY A 98 1.23 16.31 3.91
CA GLY A 98 -0.23 16.48 3.92
C GLY A 98 -0.72 17.81 3.34
N SER A 99 -2.02 18.05 3.46
CA SER A 99 -2.68 19.28 2.98
C SER A 99 -2.17 20.56 3.65
N GLU A 100 -1.52 20.45 4.81
CA GLU A 100 -0.88 21.59 5.48
C GLU A 100 0.30 22.21 4.69
N TYR A 101 0.78 21.56 3.63
CA TYR A 101 1.85 22.05 2.76
C TYR A 101 1.38 22.53 1.37
N LEU A 102 0.07 22.61 1.14
CA LEU A 102 -0.57 23.09 -0.10
C LEU A 102 -1.21 24.46 0.11
#